data_AF-A0A847QH99-F1
#
_entry.id   AF-A0A847QH99-F1
#
_cell.length_a   1.000
_cell.length_b   1.000
_cell.length_c   1.000
_cell.angle_alpha   90.00
_cell.angle_beta   90.00
_cell.angle_gamma   90.00
#
_symmetry.space_group_name_H-M   'P 1'
#
loop_
_entity.id
_entity.type
_entity.pdbx_description
1 polymer ?
#
loop_
_entity_poly.entity_id
_entity_poly.type
_entity_poly.pdbx_seq_one_letter_code
_entity_poly.pdbx_strand_id
1 'polypeptide(L)'
;MSDISSTKLNTQQGSVSILALLAMMLLLALGGTMLSVSSAEVRTAASFRDGVAAQYAAEAGAKKALLALSTNNGTLPETIHNQPLGPGIPGTYTVTVEKQGINRVITATGTVGNASRQVIMEIAPETVYDFAAYSDKDMTLGLNIINGSVGSNQDINFTALTRVNGDAIAHGRVRLHTGFNDIRGRIMDSKSESAPPYLPLPTFIREDYKNGERLPGSWFSSIKLDNKIYYHDDNISFGASTISGPGIIYATGNITIGFATIKNNVILISEKDIIVPALASINNTALVARENIEIWISDFNGSAVAGGTIFAPVNFMAHPPAKSNYNVTKNPYIPKPPLWVPERVKVGYWNNLKLSN
;
A
#
# COMPACT_ATOMS: atom_id res chain seq x y z
N MET A 1 55.62 -45.36 -79.95
CA MET A 1 55.34 -44.22 -79.04
C MET A 1 53.97 -43.70 -79.43
N SER A 2 52.91 -44.35 -78.97
CA SER A 2 52.15 -44.05 -77.73
C SER A 2 51.22 -42.85 -77.94
N ASP A 3 50.19 -43.05 -78.74
CA ASP A 3 49.11 -42.10 -78.96
C ASP A 3 47.76 -42.80 -78.71
N ILE A 4 47.51 -43.07 -77.43
CA ILE A 4 46.24 -43.62 -76.92
C ILE A 4 45.96 -42.88 -75.60
N SER A 5 45.63 -41.59 -75.67
CA SER A 5 45.28 -40.86 -74.44
C SER A 5 44.35 -39.65 -74.64
N SER A 6 43.50 -39.59 -75.67
CA SER A 6 42.58 -38.44 -75.86
C SER A 6 41.08 -38.78 -75.91
N THR A 7 40.68 -40.06 -75.97
CA THR A 7 39.29 -40.44 -76.28
C THR A 7 38.44 -40.92 -75.10
N LYS A 8 38.91 -40.76 -73.85
CA LYS A 8 38.12 -41.07 -72.63
C LYS A 8 37.65 -39.84 -71.83
N LEU A 9 37.96 -38.62 -72.27
CA LEU A 9 37.56 -37.40 -71.56
C LEU A 9 36.15 -36.88 -71.91
N ASN A 10 35.58 -37.29 -73.05
CA ASN A 10 34.26 -36.77 -73.49
C ASN A 10 33.06 -37.52 -72.90
N THR A 11 33.23 -38.74 -72.37
CA THR A 11 32.10 -39.51 -71.83
C THR A 11 31.75 -39.15 -70.38
N GLN A 12 32.60 -38.39 -69.68
CA GLN A 12 32.32 -37.89 -68.32
C GLN A 12 31.77 -36.46 -68.28
N GLN A 13 31.74 -35.74 -69.41
CA GLN A 13 31.25 -34.36 -69.46
C GLN A 13 29.74 -34.26 -69.19
N GLY A 14 28.95 -35.30 -69.53
CA GLY A 14 27.51 -35.34 -69.27
C GLY A 14 27.14 -35.55 -67.80
N SER A 15 27.92 -36.29 -67.02
CA SER A 15 27.65 -36.49 -65.59
C SER A 15 28.00 -35.26 -64.75
N VAL A 16 29.01 -34.48 -65.17
CA VAL A 16 29.43 -33.26 -64.47
C VAL A 16 28.36 -32.16 -64.56
N SER A 17 27.69 -32.01 -65.71
CA SER A 17 26.63 -31.01 -65.87
C SER A 17 25.39 -31.35 -65.04
N ILE A 18 25.01 -32.63 -64.96
CA ILE A 18 23.91 -33.09 -64.10
C ILE A 18 24.24 -32.84 -62.63
N LEU A 19 25.47 -33.15 -62.19
CA LEU A 19 25.91 -32.89 -60.83
C LEU A 19 25.91 -31.38 -60.50
N ALA A 20 26.38 -30.54 -61.42
CA ALA A 20 26.36 -29.09 -61.26
C ALA A 20 24.94 -28.54 -61.16
N LEU A 21 23.99 -29.06 -61.95
CA LEU A 21 22.59 -28.66 -61.91
C LEU A 21 21.92 -29.08 -60.60
N LEU A 22 22.18 -30.30 -60.13
CA LEU A 22 21.71 -30.77 -58.82
C LEU A 22 22.29 -29.92 -57.68
N ALA A 23 23.58 -29.59 -57.75
CA ALA A 23 24.23 -28.70 -56.78
C ALA A 23 23.61 -27.29 -56.80
N MET A 24 23.33 -26.73 -57.97
CA MET A 24 22.65 -25.44 -58.09
C MET A 24 21.23 -25.47 -57.52
N MET A 25 20.46 -26.52 -57.79
CA MET A 25 19.11 -26.68 -57.20
C MET A 25 19.17 -26.76 -55.67
N LEU A 26 20.12 -27.51 -55.13
CA LEU A 26 20.34 -27.60 -53.68
C LEU A 26 20.70 -26.23 -53.09
N LEU A 27 21.62 -25.48 -53.73
CA LEU A 27 22.01 -24.14 -53.29
C LEU A 27 20.84 -23.15 -53.34
N LEU A 28 20.00 -23.20 -54.38
CA LEU A 28 18.81 -22.38 -54.46
C LEU A 28 17.79 -22.72 -53.37
N ALA A 29 17.59 -24.01 -53.08
CA ALA A 29 16.73 -24.44 -51.98
C ALA A 29 17.24 -23.94 -50.62
N LEU A 30 18.54 -24.11 -50.35
CA LEU A 30 19.18 -23.60 -49.13
C LEU A 30 19.09 -22.08 -49.02
N GLY A 31 19.39 -21.35 -50.11
CA GLY A 31 19.25 -19.90 -50.17
C GLY A 31 17.83 -19.43 -49.88
N GLY A 32 16.82 -20.11 -50.44
CA GLY A 32 15.41 -19.85 -50.16
C GLY A 32 15.06 -20.06 -48.69
N THR A 33 15.55 -21.14 -48.07
CA THR A 33 15.31 -21.38 -46.63
C THR A 33 15.97 -20.33 -45.74
N MET A 34 17.20 -19.90 -46.05
CA MET A 34 17.89 -18.85 -45.29
C MET A 34 17.15 -17.52 -45.37
N LEU A 35 16.68 -17.10 -46.57
CA LEU A 35 15.89 -15.87 -46.72
C LEU A 35 14.59 -15.91 -45.91
N SER A 36 13.93 -17.08 -45.84
CA SER A 36 12.72 -17.27 -45.03
C SER A 36 13.01 -17.13 -43.54
N VAL A 37 14.09 -17.77 -43.05
CA VAL A 37 14.52 -17.69 -41.65
C VAL A 37 14.91 -16.24 -41.28
N SER A 38 15.73 -15.57 -42.09
CA SER A 38 16.11 -14.18 -41.83
C SER A 38 14.90 -13.23 -41.82
N SER A 39 13.92 -13.46 -42.71
CA SER A 39 12.67 -12.67 -42.70
C SER A 39 11.86 -12.90 -41.42
N ALA A 40 11.81 -14.14 -40.92
CA ALA A 40 11.15 -14.47 -39.67
C ALA A 40 11.87 -13.86 -38.46
N GLU A 41 13.21 -13.87 -38.44
CA GLU A 41 14.01 -13.24 -37.39
C GLU A 41 13.80 -11.73 -37.34
N VAL A 42 13.80 -11.04 -38.48
CA VAL A 42 13.55 -9.59 -38.54
C VAL A 42 12.15 -9.25 -37.99
N ARG A 43 11.12 -10.02 -38.34
CA ARG A 43 9.76 -9.83 -37.81
C ARG A 43 9.70 -10.09 -36.31
N THR A 44 10.37 -11.14 -35.84
CA THR A 44 10.42 -11.50 -34.41
C THR A 44 11.14 -10.42 -33.61
N ALA A 45 12.27 -9.92 -34.11
CA ALA A 45 13.04 -8.83 -33.50
C ALA A 45 12.23 -7.52 -33.46
N ALA A 46 11.53 -7.18 -34.54
CA ALA A 46 10.64 -6.01 -34.58
C ALA A 46 9.49 -6.15 -33.56
N SER A 47 8.83 -7.31 -33.51
CA SER A 47 7.75 -7.57 -32.55
C SER A 47 8.25 -7.55 -31.10
N PHE A 48 9.44 -8.07 -30.83
CA PHE A 48 10.06 -8.02 -29.50
C PHE A 48 10.37 -6.58 -29.09
N ARG A 49 11.02 -5.80 -29.97
CA ARG A 49 11.30 -4.38 -29.76
C ARG A 49 10.02 -3.59 -29.48
N ASP A 50 9.00 -3.77 -30.31
CA ASP A 50 7.71 -3.09 -30.17
C ASP A 50 6.99 -3.54 -28.87
N GLY A 51 7.12 -4.80 -28.47
CA GLY A 51 6.61 -5.33 -27.20
C GLY A 51 7.26 -4.70 -25.97
N VAL A 52 8.58 -4.53 -25.98
CA VAL A 52 9.31 -3.82 -24.91
C VAL A 52 8.90 -2.34 -24.88
N ALA A 53 8.77 -1.70 -26.04
CA ALA A 53 8.31 -0.31 -26.13
C ALA A 53 6.86 -0.14 -25.60
N ALA A 54 5.95 -1.06 -25.95
CA ALA A 54 4.58 -1.07 -25.44
C ALA A 54 4.53 -1.27 -23.91
N GLN A 55 5.43 -2.08 -23.35
CA GLN A 55 5.56 -2.25 -21.89
C GLN A 55 5.97 -0.93 -21.21
N TYR A 56 7.00 -0.25 -21.72
CA TYR A 56 7.40 1.06 -21.20
C TYR A 56 6.28 2.11 -21.33
N ALA A 57 5.52 2.05 -22.43
CA ALA A 57 4.36 2.93 -22.62
C ALA A 57 3.28 2.71 -21.55
N ALA A 58 2.99 1.45 -21.21
CA ALA A 58 2.07 1.08 -20.15
C ALA A 58 2.56 1.58 -18.78
N GLU A 59 3.83 1.37 -18.46
CA GLU A 59 4.44 1.83 -17.20
C GLU A 59 4.43 3.35 -17.05
N ALA A 60 4.71 4.08 -18.13
CA ALA A 60 4.62 5.54 -18.16
C ALA A 60 3.18 6.01 -17.88
N GLY A 61 2.18 5.37 -18.52
CA GLY A 61 0.77 5.63 -18.25
C GLY A 61 0.39 5.36 -16.80
N ALA A 62 0.80 4.22 -16.24
CA ALA A 62 0.55 3.87 -14.85
C ALA A 62 1.18 4.87 -13.86
N LYS A 63 2.43 5.27 -14.09
CA LYS A 63 3.12 6.29 -13.26
C LYS A 63 2.46 7.66 -13.35
N LYS A 64 2.00 8.07 -14.52
CA LYS A 64 1.28 9.34 -14.70
C LYS A 64 -0.07 9.31 -13.97
N ALA A 65 -0.79 8.20 -14.04
CA ALA A 65 -2.05 8.03 -13.31
C ALA A 65 -1.83 7.99 -11.79
N LEU A 66 -0.75 7.35 -11.32
CA LEU A 66 -0.33 7.36 -9.93
C LEU A 66 -0.05 8.80 -9.45
N LEU A 67 0.71 9.57 -10.23
CA LEU A 67 0.98 10.98 -9.94
C LEU A 67 -0.32 11.78 -9.87
N ALA A 68 -1.20 11.64 -10.85
CA ALA A 68 -2.47 12.35 -10.87
C ALA A 68 -3.42 11.94 -9.73
N LEU A 69 -3.39 10.68 -9.25
CA LEU A 69 -4.08 10.28 -8.02
C LEU A 69 -3.50 10.99 -6.79
N SER A 70 -2.18 11.12 -6.71
CA SER A 70 -1.51 11.80 -5.59
C SER A 70 -1.82 13.30 -5.54
N THR A 71 -1.92 13.96 -6.70
CA THR A 71 -2.12 15.42 -6.76
C THR A 71 -3.58 15.84 -6.61
N ASN A 72 -4.53 15.02 -7.06
CA ASN A 72 -5.96 15.38 -7.10
C ASN A 72 -6.80 14.76 -5.96
N ASN A 73 -6.22 14.55 -4.78
CA ASN A 73 -6.90 13.90 -3.63
C ASN A 73 -7.59 12.56 -4.01
N GLY A 74 -6.95 11.77 -4.88
CA GLY A 74 -7.49 10.50 -5.37
C GLY A 74 -8.69 10.57 -6.31
N THR A 75 -9.03 11.78 -6.79
CA THR A 75 -10.03 11.97 -7.84
C THR A 75 -9.28 12.08 -9.17
N LEU A 76 -9.25 11.00 -9.94
CA LEU A 76 -8.80 11.09 -11.32
C LEU A 76 -9.95 11.59 -12.20
N PRO A 77 -9.69 12.51 -13.15
CA PRO A 77 -10.55 12.62 -14.32
C PRO A 77 -10.56 11.26 -15.05
N GLU A 78 -11.67 10.98 -15.71
CA GLU A 78 -12.05 9.75 -16.42
C GLU A 78 -10.91 9.01 -17.17
N THR A 79 -11.18 7.75 -17.52
CA THR A 79 -10.31 6.89 -18.34
C THR A 79 -9.51 7.68 -19.38
N ILE A 80 -8.19 7.64 -19.25
CA ILE A 80 -7.29 8.31 -20.17
C ILE A 80 -7.18 7.42 -21.41
N HIS A 81 -7.68 7.88 -22.55
CA HIS A 81 -7.63 7.12 -23.80
C HIS A 81 -6.53 7.61 -24.74
N ASN A 82 -5.78 6.66 -25.30
CA ASN A 82 -4.87 6.84 -26.44
C ASN A 82 -3.94 8.06 -26.36
N GLN A 83 -3.37 8.32 -25.18
CA GLN A 83 -2.45 9.44 -25.02
C GLN A 83 -1.08 9.12 -25.63
N PRO A 84 -0.49 10.03 -26.42
CA PRO A 84 0.86 9.85 -26.93
C PRO A 84 1.89 9.94 -25.80
N LEU A 85 3.03 9.26 -25.97
CA LEU A 85 4.15 9.32 -25.01
C LEU A 85 4.90 10.64 -25.04
N GLY A 86 4.84 11.35 -26.16
CA GLY A 86 5.50 12.64 -26.37
C GLY A 86 5.84 12.87 -27.85
N PRO A 87 6.32 14.07 -28.21
CA PRO A 87 6.71 14.38 -29.58
C PRO A 87 7.82 13.44 -30.06
N GLY A 88 7.61 12.77 -31.20
CA GLY A 88 8.62 11.90 -31.83
C GLY A 88 8.83 10.53 -31.15
N ILE A 89 8.09 10.22 -30.07
CA ILE A 89 8.16 8.90 -29.42
C ILE A 89 6.99 8.05 -29.94
N PRO A 90 7.23 6.95 -30.67
CA PRO A 90 6.16 6.10 -31.16
C PRO A 90 5.47 5.37 -30.01
N GLY A 91 4.15 5.46 -29.97
CA GLY A 91 3.32 4.73 -29.02
C GLY A 91 2.25 5.56 -28.34
N THR A 92 1.24 4.86 -27.84
CA THR A 92 0.17 5.43 -27.03
C THR A 92 -0.05 4.61 -25.78
N TYR A 93 -0.67 5.20 -24.77
CA TYR A 93 -1.17 4.47 -23.60
C TYR A 93 -2.62 4.84 -23.30
N THR A 94 -3.34 3.88 -22.75
CA THR A 94 -4.69 4.03 -22.19
C THR A 94 -4.64 3.62 -20.72
N VAL A 95 -5.25 4.40 -19.82
CA VAL A 95 -5.28 4.10 -18.39
C VAL A 95 -6.71 4.12 -17.88
N THR A 96 -7.14 3.03 -17.25
CA THR A 96 -8.37 2.97 -16.46
C THR A 96 -8.00 2.89 -14.99
N VAL A 97 -8.81 3.54 -14.14
CA VAL A 97 -8.67 3.43 -12.68
C VAL A 97 -10.00 3.02 -12.09
N GLU A 98 -10.01 1.85 -11.44
CA GLU A 98 -11.20 1.26 -10.85
C GLU A 98 -11.13 1.32 -9.33
N LYS A 99 -12.27 1.60 -8.68
CA LYS A 99 -12.41 1.55 -7.23
C LYS A 99 -12.77 0.14 -6.78
N GLN A 100 -11.90 -0.48 -5.98
CA GLN A 100 -12.13 -1.78 -5.35
C GLN A 100 -12.13 -1.61 -3.82
N GLY A 101 -13.28 -1.23 -3.25
CA GLY A 101 -13.40 -0.92 -1.83
C GLY A 101 -12.59 0.32 -1.43
N ILE A 102 -11.61 0.15 -0.54
CA ILE A 102 -10.63 1.19 -0.19
C ILE A 102 -9.42 1.20 -1.12
N ASN A 103 -9.24 0.21 -1.99
CA ASN A 103 -8.13 0.17 -2.94
C ASN A 103 -8.53 0.81 -4.27
N ARG A 104 -7.52 1.17 -5.07
CA ARG A 104 -7.65 1.55 -6.48
C ARG A 104 -6.81 0.60 -7.30
N VAL A 105 -7.36 0.16 -8.43
CA VAL A 105 -6.63 -0.64 -9.41
C VAL A 105 -6.43 0.23 -10.64
N ILE A 106 -5.17 0.60 -10.90
CA ILE A 106 -4.75 1.23 -12.14
C ILE A 106 -4.45 0.13 -13.14
N THR A 107 -5.12 0.15 -14.28
CA THR A 107 -4.81 -0.70 -15.41
C THR A 107 -4.35 0.19 -16.56
N ALA A 108 -3.07 0.10 -16.90
CA ALA A 108 -2.47 0.83 -18.00
C ALA A 108 -2.13 -0.11 -19.15
N THR A 109 -2.61 0.20 -20.35
CA THR A 109 -2.33 -0.53 -21.58
C THR A 109 -1.52 0.35 -22.51
N GLY A 110 -0.30 -0.07 -22.84
CA GLY A 110 0.56 0.59 -23.81
C GLY A 110 0.51 -0.10 -25.17
N THR A 111 0.59 0.67 -26.24
CA THR A 111 0.51 0.19 -27.63
C THR A 111 1.60 0.84 -28.48
N VAL A 112 2.41 0.04 -29.16
CA VAL A 112 3.45 0.49 -30.11
C VAL A 112 3.43 -0.43 -31.33
N GLY A 113 3.18 0.14 -32.52
CA GLY A 113 2.99 -0.67 -33.73
C GLY A 113 1.84 -1.66 -33.56
N ASN A 114 2.12 -2.95 -33.75
CA ASN A 114 1.16 -4.04 -33.54
C ASN A 114 1.26 -4.69 -32.14
N ALA A 115 2.17 -4.22 -31.30
CA ALA A 115 2.35 -4.77 -29.96
C ALA A 115 1.52 -3.99 -28.93
N SER A 116 0.89 -4.72 -28.02
CA SER A 116 0.19 -4.16 -26.85
C SER A 116 0.60 -4.91 -25.59
N ARG A 117 0.75 -4.17 -24.48
CA ARG A 117 1.10 -4.70 -23.16
C ARG A 117 0.31 -3.99 -22.07
N GLN A 118 0.03 -4.72 -20.99
CA GLN A 118 -0.78 -4.23 -19.89
C GLN A 118 -0.02 -4.34 -18.57
N VAL A 119 -0.09 -3.27 -17.78
CA VAL A 119 0.43 -3.18 -16.41
C VAL A 119 -0.75 -2.93 -15.49
N ILE A 120 -0.88 -3.77 -14.47
CA ILE A 120 -1.90 -3.63 -13.44
C ILE A 120 -1.19 -3.29 -12.13
N MET A 121 -1.62 -2.20 -11.52
CA MET A 121 -1.10 -1.67 -10.27
C MET A 121 -2.24 -1.51 -9.28
N GLU A 122 -2.15 -2.21 -8.16
CA GLU A 122 -3.06 -2.02 -7.03
C GLU A 122 -2.45 -1.02 -6.04
N ILE A 123 -3.24 -0.03 -5.65
CA ILE A 123 -2.87 1.04 -4.71
C ILE A 123 -3.84 0.98 -3.53
N ALA A 124 -3.29 0.77 -2.34
CA ALA A 124 -4.01 0.97 -1.09
C ALA A 124 -3.67 2.36 -0.54
N PRO A 125 -4.66 3.15 -0.06
CA PRO A 125 -4.40 4.39 0.63
C PRO A 125 -3.64 4.09 1.91
N GLU A 126 -2.61 4.86 2.22
CA GLU A 126 -2.04 4.82 3.57
C GLU A 126 -3.08 5.28 4.57
N THR A 127 -3.21 4.53 5.66
CA THR A 127 -4.16 4.85 6.71
C THR A 127 -3.42 5.03 8.02
N VAL A 128 -3.90 5.96 8.85
CA VAL A 128 -3.43 6.12 10.22
C VAL A 128 -3.60 4.85 11.06
N TYR A 129 -4.45 3.92 10.62
CA TYR A 129 -4.72 2.64 11.25
C TYR A 129 -3.66 1.57 10.97
N ASP A 130 -2.73 1.80 10.05
CA ASP A 130 -1.58 0.90 9.83
C ASP A 130 -0.49 1.09 10.92
N PHE A 131 -0.60 2.16 11.69
CA PHE A 131 0.29 2.48 12.80
C PHE A 131 -0.24 1.91 14.12
N ALA A 132 0.69 1.51 15.00
CA ALA A 132 0.38 1.17 16.38
C ALA A 132 0.00 2.43 17.18
N ALA A 133 0.65 3.55 16.90
CA ALA A 133 0.27 4.86 17.43
C ALA A 133 0.38 5.92 16.34
N TYR A 134 -0.66 6.76 16.19
CA TYR A 134 -0.69 7.86 15.23
C TYR A 134 -1.20 9.16 15.86
N SER A 135 -0.54 10.28 15.57
CA SER A 135 -0.91 11.60 16.11
C SER A 135 -0.95 12.65 15.00
N ASP A 136 -2.05 13.41 14.88
CA ASP A 136 -2.10 14.55 13.93
C ASP A 136 -1.24 15.73 14.39
N LYS A 137 -0.97 15.84 15.69
CA LYS A 137 0.01 16.79 16.24
C LYS A 137 1.22 16.07 16.80
N ASP A 138 2.01 16.77 17.61
CA ASP A 138 3.18 16.21 18.28
C ASP A 138 2.86 14.94 19.07
N MET A 139 3.78 13.99 19.02
CA MET A 139 3.73 12.74 19.76
C MET A 139 4.90 12.68 20.74
N THR A 140 4.63 12.34 22.00
CA THR A 140 5.67 12.14 23.03
C THR A 140 5.57 10.74 23.60
N LEU A 141 6.67 9.97 23.51
CA LEU A 141 6.75 8.57 23.91
C LEU A 141 7.94 8.36 24.86
N GLY A 142 7.73 7.75 26.02
CA GLY A 142 8.78 7.38 26.97
C GLY A 142 8.49 6.08 27.71
N LEU A 143 9.52 5.24 27.91
CA LEU A 143 9.46 3.91 28.55
C LEU A 143 8.47 2.94 27.87
N ASN A 144 8.44 2.94 26.54
CA ASN A 144 7.41 2.25 25.75
C ASN A 144 7.98 1.06 24.97
N ILE A 145 7.19 0.00 24.82
CA ILE A 145 7.50 -1.10 23.88
C ILE A 145 6.38 -1.16 22.85
N ILE A 146 6.65 -0.57 21.69
CA ILE A 146 5.69 -0.47 20.60
C ILE A 146 6.04 -1.53 19.58
N ASN A 147 5.20 -2.55 19.49
CA ASN A 147 5.24 -3.47 18.37
C ASN A 147 4.54 -2.78 17.19
N GLY A 148 5.18 -2.68 16.02
CA GLY A 148 4.63 -1.91 14.89
C GLY A 148 5.18 -0.49 14.76
N SER A 149 4.69 0.23 13.75
CA SER A 149 5.18 1.57 13.40
C SER A 149 4.46 2.65 14.19
N VAL A 150 5.12 3.79 14.39
CA VAL A 150 4.53 5.02 14.95
C VAL A 150 4.56 6.15 13.93
N GLY A 151 3.53 7.00 13.94
CA GLY A 151 3.33 8.04 12.95
C GLY A 151 2.91 9.38 13.57
N SER A 152 3.43 10.50 13.07
CA SER A 152 2.92 11.83 13.42
C SER A 152 2.93 12.78 12.22
N ASN A 153 1.90 13.61 12.11
CA ASN A 153 1.89 14.74 11.17
C ASN A 153 2.73 15.95 11.66
N GLN A 154 3.30 15.88 12.86
CA GLN A 154 4.25 16.87 13.38
C GLN A 154 5.48 16.16 13.96
N ASP A 155 5.98 16.56 15.13
CA ASP A 155 7.20 16.00 15.71
C ASP A 155 6.90 14.72 16.52
N ILE A 156 7.86 13.79 16.53
CA ILE A 156 7.88 12.66 17.47
C ILE A 156 9.04 12.85 18.43
N ASN A 157 8.74 12.94 19.73
CA ASN A 157 9.73 13.10 20.80
C ASN A 157 9.79 11.80 21.63
N PHE A 158 10.86 11.05 21.47
CA PHE A 158 11.18 9.91 22.33
C PHE A 158 11.96 10.41 23.55
N THR A 159 11.35 10.34 24.74
CA THR A 159 11.89 10.96 25.97
C THR A 159 12.71 10.00 26.82
N ALA A 160 12.40 8.70 26.81
CA ALA A 160 13.11 7.69 27.59
C ALA A 160 12.87 6.27 27.07
N LEU A 161 13.84 5.36 27.27
CA LEU A 161 13.82 3.90 27.04
C LEU A 161 12.69 3.34 26.15
N THR A 162 12.53 3.87 24.93
CA THR A 162 11.44 3.44 24.05
C THR A 162 11.96 2.49 22.98
N ARG A 163 11.33 1.34 22.85
CA ARG A 163 11.56 0.39 21.76
C ARG A 163 10.39 0.45 20.77
N VAL A 164 10.69 0.63 19.48
CA VAL A 164 9.73 0.54 18.38
C VAL A 164 10.15 -0.59 17.45
N ASN A 165 9.38 -1.67 17.41
CA ASN A 165 9.57 -2.80 16.48
C ASN A 165 8.87 -2.51 15.13
N GLY A 166 9.18 -1.36 14.55
CA GLY A 166 8.60 -0.84 13.31
C GLY A 166 9.23 0.49 12.90
N ASP A 167 8.62 1.17 11.93
CA ASP A 167 9.09 2.48 11.44
C ASP A 167 8.64 3.61 12.39
N ALA A 168 9.43 4.68 12.48
CA ALA A 168 9.04 5.93 13.12
C ALA A 168 8.96 7.02 12.05
N ILE A 169 7.74 7.48 11.77
CA ILE A 169 7.44 8.33 10.63
C ILE A 169 6.85 9.66 11.12
N ALA A 170 7.54 10.77 10.88
CA ALA A 170 7.10 12.09 11.31
C ALA A 170 7.12 13.07 10.13
N HIS A 171 6.02 13.76 9.85
CA HIS A 171 6.06 14.87 8.89
C HIS A 171 6.93 16.03 9.41
N GLY A 172 7.04 16.18 10.74
CA GLY A 172 7.99 17.07 11.41
C GLY A 172 9.36 16.42 11.63
N ARG A 173 9.84 16.40 12.87
CA ARG A 173 11.14 15.84 13.27
C ARG A 173 10.96 14.66 14.21
N VAL A 174 11.82 13.65 14.06
CA VAL A 174 11.97 12.58 15.06
C VAL A 174 13.14 12.92 15.99
N ARG A 175 12.85 13.21 17.27
CA ARG A 175 13.86 13.50 18.30
C ARG A 175 14.03 12.31 19.23
N LEU A 176 15.27 11.82 19.32
CA LEU A 176 15.69 10.82 20.30
C LEU A 176 16.40 11.54 21.44
N HIS A 177 15.76 11.67 22.61
CA HIS A 177 16.42 12.24 23.79
C HIS A 177 17.40 11.23 24.40
N THR A 178 18.26 11.72 25.30
CA THR A 178 19.26 10.93 26.01
C THR A 178 18.62 9.73 26.71
N GLY A 179 18.96 8.53 26.25
CA GLY A 179 18.41 7.26 26.73
C GLY A 179 18.55 6.17 25.68
N PHE A 180 18.36 4.91 26.08
CA PHE A 180 18.35 3.78 25.15
C PHE A 180 17.03 3.71 24.39
N ASN A 181 16.90 4.50 23.32
CA ASN A 181 15.82 4.35 22.35
C ASN A 181 16.24 3.36 21.25
N ASP A 182 15.39 2.38 20.96
CA ASP A 182 15.65 1.27 20.03
C ASP A 182 14.55 1.24 18.96
N ILE A 183 14.80 1.90 17.82
CA ILE A 183 13.90 1.87 16.65
C ILE A 183 14.48 0.87 15.66
N ARG A 184 13.78 -0.25 15.45
CA ARG A 184 14.24 -1.34 14.58
C ARG A 184 13.95 -1.11 13.10
N GLY A 185 12.97 -0.27 12.79
CA GLY A 185 12.62 0.11 11.42
C GLY A 185 13.33 1.38 10.97
N ARG A 186 12.76 2.00 9.94
CA ARG A 186 13.25 3.26 9.38
C ARG A 186 12.80 4.44 10.24
N ILE A 187 13.66 5.45 10.34
CA ILE A 187 13.28 6.78 10.83
C ILE A 187 13.07 7.64 9.58
N MET A 188 11.84 8.12 9.38
CA MET A 188 11.49 9.03 8.28
C MET A 188 10.98 10.33 8.89
N ASP A 189 11.62 11.44 8.54
CA ASP A 189 11.31 12.78 9.03
C ASP A 189 11.26 13.80 7.88
N SER A 190 10.93 15.06 8.18
CA SER A 190 10.97 16.19 7.23
C SER A 190 12.30 16.38 6.49
N LYS A 191 13.41 15.83 7.00
CA LYS A 191 14.74 15.93 6.36
C LYS A 191 15.07 14.74 5.48
N SER A 192 14.24 13.71 5.48
CA SER A 192 14.42 12.53 4.65
C SER A 192 14.19 12.87 3.17
N GLU A 193 14.88 12.18 2.26
CA GLU A 193 14.82 12.44 0.81
C GLU A 193 13.39 12.31 0.24
N SER A 194 12.59 11.44 0.85
CA SER A 194 11.13 11.39 0.69
C SER A 194 10.51 11.81 2.01
N ALA A 195 10.11 13.08 2.12
CA ALA A 195 9.39 13.56 3.29
C ALA A 195 8.09 12.77 3.40
N PRO A 196 7.77 12.23 4.59
CA PRO A 196 6.61 11.40 4.73
C PRO A 196 5.33 12.20 4.47
N PRO A 197 4.34 11.56 3.83
CA PRO A 197 3.10 12.19 3.45
C PRO A 197 2.29 12.59 4.70
N TYR A 198 1.58 13.71 4.61
CA TYR A 198 0.61 14.09 5.62
C TYR A 198 -0.59 13.13 5.54
N LEU A 199 -0.88 12.40 6.62
CA LEU A 199 -2.03 11.49 6.69
C LEU A 199 -3.12 12.14 7.52
N PRO A 200 -4.16 12.72 6.91
CA PRO A 200 -5.26 13.28 7.67
C PRO A 200 -6.03 12.18 8.39
N LEU A 201 -6.54 12.53 9.55
CA LEU A 201 -7.39 11.64 10.29
C LEU A 201 -8.73 11.41 9.58
N PRO A 202 -9.32 10.22 9.75
CA PRO A 202 -10.69 9.98 9.34
C PRO A 202 -11.63 10.89 10.13
N THR A 203 -12.60 11.48 9.43
CA THR A 203 -13.65 12.27 10.08
C THR A 203 -14.64 11.35 10.78
N PHE A 204 -14.85 11.54 12.08
CA PHE A 204 -15.90 10.85 12.83
C PHE A 204 -17.20 11.63 12.68
N ILE A 205 -18.21 11.01 12.05
CA ILE A 205 -19.53 11.60 11.92
C ILE A 205 -20.36 11.08 13.10
N ARG A 206 -20.78 11.97 14.01
CA ARG A 206 -21.59 11.62 15.19
C ARG A 206 -22.81 10.77 14.87
N GLU A 207 -23.48 11.07 13.76
CA GLU A 207 -24.69 10.36 13.32
C GLU A 207 -24.44 8.87 13.03
N ASP A 208 -23.20 8.46 12.72
CA ASP A 208 -22.85 7.04 12.50
C ASP A 208 -22.97 6.20 13.79
N TYR A 209 -22.81 6.85 14.96
CA TYR A 209 -22.77 6.18 16.27
C TYR A 209 -24.03 6.40 17.10
N LYS A 210 -24.79 7.46 16.82
CA LYS A 210 -25.98 7.87 17.58
C LYS A 210 -27.11 6.82 17.58
N ASN A 211 -27.13 5.94 16.59
CA ASN A 211 -28.07 4.81 16.52
C ASN A 211 -27.68 3.63 17.43
N GLY A 212 -26.55 3.71 18.14
CA GLY A 212 -26.10 2.72 19.11
C GLY A 212 -26.94 2.69 20.39
N GLU A 213 -26.73 1.67 21.21
CA GLU A 213 -27.35 1.58 22.54
C GLU A 213 -26.78 2.68 23.45
N ARG A 214 -27.65 3.46 24.08
CA ARG A 214 -27.19 4.51 24.99
C ARG A 214 -26.53 3.87 26.22
N LEU A 215 -25.29 4.24 26.51
CA LEU A 215 -24.65 3.87 27.78
C LEU A 215 -25.37 4.62 28.91
N PRO A 216 -25.91 3.91 29.92
CA PRO A 216 -26.53 4.58 31.04
C PRO A 216 -25.44 5.39 31.79
N GLY A 217 -25.78 6.58 32.28
CA GLY A 217 -24.79 7.48 32.92
C GLY A 217 -24.32 7.06 34.31
N SER A 218 -24.65 5.85 34.77
CA SER A 218 -24.26 5.32 36.08
C SER A 218 -23.06 4.38 35.99
N TRP A 219 -22.32 4.24 37.09
CA TRP A 219 -21.13 3.38 37.17
C TRP A 219 -21.52 1.89 36.96
N PHE A 220 -20.90 1.21 36.00
CA PHE A 220 -21.05 -0.23 35.82
C PHE A 220 -19.82 -0.96 36.37
N SER A 221 -20.05 -2.10 37.02
CA SER A 221 -18.97 -3.02 37.37
C SER A 221 -18.47 -3.81 36.16
N SER A 222 -19.34 -4.12 35.18
CA SER A 222 -18.93 -4.79 33.95
C SER A 222 -19.88 -4.56 32.77
N ILE A 223 -19.33 -4.50 31.55
CA ILE A 223 -20.06 -4.38 30.28
C ILE A 223 -19.48 -5.39 29.28
N LYS A 224 -20.36 -6.11 28.57
CA LYS A 224 -20.00 -6.91 27.38
C LYS A 224 -20.56 -6.23 26.14
N LEU A 225 -19.71 -5.99 25.14
CA LEU A 225 -20.11 -5.20 23.98
C LEU A 225 -20.81 -6.02 22.89
N ASP A 226 -20.55 -7.33 22.78
CA ASP A 226 -21.25 -8.27 21.88
C ASP A 226 -21.48 -7.78 20.43
N ASN A 227 -20.47 -7.14 19.84
CA ASN A 227 -20.47 -6.50 18.51
C ASN A 227 -21.42 -5.30 18.37
N LYS A 228 -21.83 -4.67 19.47
CA LYS A 228 -22.73 -3.51 19.46
C LYS A 228 -21.95 -2.19 19.51
N ILE A 229 -22.66 -1.13 19.12
CA ILE A 229 -22.24 0.25 19.30
C ILE A 229 -22.94 0.80 20.52
N TYR A 230 -22.17 1.42 21.39
CA TYR A 230 -22.61 2.10 22.58
C TYR A 230 -22.31 3.60 22.46
N TYR A 231 -23.28 4.45 22.79
CA TYR A 231 -23.17 5.90 22.61
C TYR A 231 -23.46 6.67 23.91
N HIS A 232 -22.73 7.76 24.14
CA HIS A 232 -22.94 8.68 25.27
C HIS A 232 -22.71 10.15 24.86
N ASP A 233 -23.66 11.04 25.18
CA ASP A 233 -23.65 12.46 24.79
C ASP A 233 -22.83 13.37 25.71
N ASP A 234 -22.01 12.82 26.60
CA ASP A 234 -21.19 13.58 27.55
C ASP A 234 -19.87 12.84 27.83
N ASN A 235 -19.15 13.27 28.86
CA ASN A 235 -17.96 12.61 29.37
C ASN A 235 -18.31 11.24 29.97
N ILE A 236 -17.47 10.24 29.68
CA ILE A 236 -17.56 8.91 30.27
C ILE A 236 -16.36 8.69 31.19
N SER A 237 -16.61 8.18 32.40
CA SER A 237 -15.54 7.73 33.29
C SER A 237 -15.70 6.25 33.59
N PHE A 238 -14.66 5.48 33.25
CA PHE A 238 -14.53 4.08 33.62
C PHE A 238 -13.62 3.96 34.83
N GLY A 239 -14.20 3.78 36.03
CA GLY A 239 -13.42 3.44 37.22
C GLY A 239 -13.05 1.97 37.27
N ALA A 240 -13.38 1.30 38.38
CA ALA A 240 -13.15 -0.14 38.55
C ALA A 240 -14.16 -1.00 37.77
N SER A 241 -14.23 -0.82 36.44
CA SER A 241 -15.14 -1.53 35.55
C SER A 241 -14.40 -2.56 34.69
N THR A 242 -15.09 -3.62 34.28
CA THR A 242 -14.58 -4.58 33.27
C THR A 242 -15.38 -4.46 31.98
N ILE A 243 -14.76 -3.94 30.93
CA ILE A 243 -15.34 -3.83 29.59
C ILE A 243 -14.72 -4.92 28.73
N SER A 244 -15.56 -5.72 28.06
CA SER A 244 -15.04 -6.81 27.23
C SER A 244 -15.86 -7.09 25.98
N GLY A 245 -15.17 -7.65 24.99
CA GLY A 245 -15.78 -8.15 23.77
C GLY A 245 -15.67 -7.16 22.62
N PRO A 246 -15.86 -7.65 21.39
CA PRO A 246 -15.79 -6.78 20.23
C PRO A 246 -16.93 -5.77 20.29
N GLY A 247 -16.65 -4.51 20.01
CA GLY A 247 -17.68 -3.47 19.95
C GLY A 247 -17.10 -2.08 20.06
N ILE A 248 -17.97 -1.08 19.95
CA ILE A 248 -17.58 0.33 19.90
C ILE A 248 -18.24 1.03 21.08
N ILE A 249 -17.48 1.82 21.82
CA ILE A 249 -18.01 2.84 22.72
C ILE A 249 -17.63 4.19 22.14
N TYR A 250 -18.64 5.01 21.88
CA TYR A 250 -18.49 6.36 21.38
C TYR A 250 -18.97 7.37 22.45
N ALA A 251 -18.19 8.43 22.65
CA ALA A 251 -18.53 9.56 23.52
C ALA A 251 -18.34 10.89 22.79
N THR A 252 -19.26 11.84 22.98
CA THR A 252 -19.07 13.23 22.53
C THR A 252 -18.19 14.04 23.49
N GLY A 253 -18.06 13.60 24.74
CA GLY A 253 -17.17 14.16 25.74
C GLY A 253 -15.86 13.37 25.88
N ASN A 254 -15.13 13.66 26.95
CA ASN A 254 -13.89 12.96 27.30
C ASN A 254 -14.18 11.52 27.72
N ILE A 255 -13.27 10.59 27.42
CA ILE A 255 -13.28 9.24 28.00
C ILE A 255 -12.12 9.14 28.99
N THR A 256 -12.42 8.97 30.28
CA THR A 256 -11.43 8.75 31.33
C THR A 256 -11.41 7.28 31.75
N ILE A 257 -10.26 6.63 31.63
CA ILE A 257 -10.06 5.21 31.96
C ILE A 257 -9.19 5.12 33.21
N GLY A 258 -9.82 5.08 34.38
CA GLY A 258 -9.14 4.90 35.67
C GLY A 258 -8.70 3.45 35.86
N PHE A 259 -9.31 2.74 36.82
CA PHE A 259 -8.95 1.37 37.19
C PHE A 259 -9.64 0.29 36.35
N ALA A 260 -9.94 0.60 35.09
CA ALA A 260 -10.76 -0.28 34.26
C ALA A 260 -9.92 -1.40 33.63
N THR A 261 -10.53 -2.56 33.45
CA THR A 261 -10.02 -3.63 32.60
C THR A 261 -10.80 -3.63 31.29
N ILE A 262 -10.13 -3.32 30.18
CA ILE A 262 -10.72 -3.27 28.85
C ILE A 262 -10.05 -4.33 27.98
N LYS A 263 -10.82 -5.27 27.39
CA LYS A 263 -10.24 -6.37 26.63
C LYS A 263 -11.08 -6.89 25.47
N ASN A 264 -10.44 -7.61 24.55
CA ASN A 264 -11.06 -8.41 23.48
C ASN A 264 -11.70 -7.59 22.34
N ASN A 265 -10.93 -6.74 21.66
CA ASN A 265 -11.33 -5.95 20.47
C ASN A 265 -12.33 -4.82 20.75
N VAL A 266 -12.13 -4.08 21.83
CA VAL A 266 -12.92 -2.88 22.13
C VAL A 266 -12.37 -1.70 21.34
N ILE A 267 -13.25 -0.84 20.82
CA ILE A 267 -12.88 0.44 20.21
C ILE A 267 -13.51 1.55 21.05
N LEU A 268 -12.69 2.48 21.54
CA LEU A 268 -13.13 3.67 22.25
C LEU A 268 -12.93 4.88 21.35
N ILE A 269 -14.01 5.61 21.08
CA ILE A 269 -14.02 6.80 20.21
C ILE A 269 -14.49 7.99 21.04
N SER A 270 -13.67 9.04 21.09
CA SER A 270 -13.97 10.30 21.79
C SER A 270 -13.91 11.46 20.79
N GLU A 271 -14.92 12.33 20.81
CA GLU A 271 -14.84 13.62 20.10
C GLU A 271 -13.94 14.65 20.80
N LYS A 272 -13.45 14.33 22.00
CA LYS A 272 -12.50 15.14 22.75
C LYS A 272 -11.28 14.28 23.11
N ASP A 273 -10.89 14.27 24.39
CA ASP A 273 -9.71 13.55 24.87
C ASP A 273 -10.05 12.12 25.30
N ILE A 274 -9.03 11.25 25.28
CA ILE A 274 -9.02 9.99 26.02
C ILE A 274 -7.88 10.03 27.02
N ILE A 275 -8.20 9.88 28.30
CA ILE A 275 -7.26 10.04 29.42
C ILE A 275 -7.17 8.73 30.19
N VAL A 276 -5.97 8.17 30.30
CA VAL A 276 -5.67 6.94 31.05
C VAL A 276 -4.72 7.29 32.21
N PRO A 277 -5.23 7.83 33.32
CA PRO A 277 -4.41 8.44 34.37
C PRO A 277 -3.53 7.45 35.16
N ALA A 278 -4.00 6.24 35.46
CA ALA A 278 -3.17 5.18 36.07
C ALA A 278 -3.94 3.85 36.21
N LEU A 279 -3.19 2.75 36.21
CA LEU A 279 -3.57 1.39 36.62
C LEU A 279 -4.73 0.77 35.83
N ALA A 280 -4.99 1.26 34.61
CA ALA A 280 -5.86 0.57 33.66
C ALA A 280 -5.12 -0.65 33.05
N SER A 281 -5.86 -1.73 32.81
CA SER A 281 -5.40 -2.85 31.99
C SER A 281 -6.18 -2.86 30.68
N ILE A 282 -5.54 -2.43 29.60
CA ILE A 282 -6.18 -2.24 28.29
C ILE A 282 -5.51 -3.19 27.31
N ASN A 283 -6.22 -4.21 26.86
CA ASN A 283 -5.66 -5.26 26.01
C ASN A 283 -6.48 -5.43 24.73
N ASN A 284 -5.81 -5.45 23.58
CA ASN A 284 -6.42 -5.59 22.27
C ASN A 284 -7.57 -4.59 22.08
N THR A 285 -7.26 -3.32 22.30
CA THR A 285 -8.21 -2.20 22.28
C THR A 285 -7.68 -1.08 21.39
N ALA A 286 -8.56 -0.43 20.63
CA ALA A 286 -8.22 0.77 19.87
C ALA A 286 -8.75 2.02 20.58
N LEU A 287 -7.88 3.00 20.80
CA LEU A 287 -8.23 4.32 21.32
C LEU A 287 -8.21 5.31 20.17
N VAL A 288 -9.30 6.03 19.98
CA VAL A 288 -9.46 6.99 18.90
C VAL A 288 -10.01 8.29 19.48
N ALA A 289 -9.20 9.35 19.50
CA ALA A 289 -9.58 10.65 20.03
C ALA A 289 -9.50 11.70 18.93
N ARG A 290 -10.47 12.62 18.89
CA ARG A 290 -10.40 13.79 18.00
C ARG A 290 -9.41 14.83 18.54
N GLU A 291 -9.29 14.94 19.86
CA GLU A 291 -8.27 15.74 20.52
C GLU A 291 -7.15 14.82 21.02
N ASN A 292 -6.80 14.86 22.29
CA ASN A 292 -5.56 14.25 22.78
C ASN A 292 -5.78 12.83 23.33
N ILE A 293 -4.72 12.04 23.32
CA ILE A 293 -4.65 10.78 24.07
C ILE A 293 -3.51 10.89 25.08
N GLU A 294 -3.86 10.80 26.36
CA GLU A 294 -2.91 10.79 27.46
C GLU A 294 -2.87 9.42 28.13
N ILE A 295 -1.71 8.78 28.14
CA ILE A 295 -1.50 7.46 28.74
C ILE A 295 -0.36 7.55 29.72
N TRP A 296 -0.68 7.54 31.01
CA TRP A 296 0.30 7.73 32.07
C TRP A 296 0.91 6.41 32.50
N ILE A 297 0.30 5.67 33.42
CA ILE A 297 0.85 4.41 33.94
C ILE A 297 -0.20 3.31 33.73
N SER A 298 -0.20 2.64 32.59
CA SER A 298 -1.20 1.60 32.31
C SER A 298 -0.62 0.47 31.48
N ASP A 299 -1.09 -0.75 31.68
CA ASP A 299 -0.79 -1.86 30.78
C ASP A 299 -1.63 -1.72 29.51
N PHE A 300 -1.20 -0.82 28.62
CA PHE A 300 -1.83 -0.62 27.33
C PHE A 300 -1.18 -1.51 26.28
N ASN A 301 -1.93 -2.50 25.80
CA ASN A 301 -1.66 -3.32 24.63
C ASN A 301 -2.77 -3.08 23.61
N GLY A 302 -2.51 -2.26 22.60
CA GLY A 302 -3.52 -1.84 21.63
C GLY A 302 -2.97 -0.85 20.62
N SER A 303 -3.88 -0.15 19.95
CA SER A 303 -3.56 0.92 19.01
C SER A 303 -4.15 2.27 19.44
N ALA A 304 -3.45 3.37 19.20
CA ALA A 304 -3.91 4.71 19.56
C ALA A 304 -3.85 5.66 18.36
N VAL A 305 -4.92 6.42 18.13
CA VAL A 305 -5.01 7.43 17.06
C VAL A 305 -5.60 8.72 17.63
N ALA A 306 -4.86 9.83 17.57
CA ALA A 306 -5.27 11.12 18.13
C ALA A 306 -5.23 12.25 17.11
N GLY A 307 -6.25 13.13 17.08
CA GLY A 307 -6.24 14.38 16.31
C GLY A 307 -5.59 15.56 16.98
N GLY A 308 -5.34 15.44 18.26
CA GLY A 308 -4.42 16.26 19.02
C GLY A 308 -3.07 15.56 19.13
N THR A 309 -2.54 15.57 20.34
CA THR A 309 -1.27 14.94 20.68
C THR A 309 -1.48 13.55 21.25
N ILE A 310 -0.48 12.68 21.10
CA ILE A 310 -0.33 11.48 21.94
C ILE A 310 0.76 11.76 22.96
N PHE A 311 0.41 11.69 24.24
CA PHE A 311 1.33 11.84 25.36
C PHE A 311 1.37 10.54 26.17
N ALA A 312 2.45 9.78 26.03
CA ALA A 312 2.68 8.52 26.76
C ALA A 312 4.09 8.51 27.36
N PRO A 313 4.33 9.24 28.47
CA PRO A 313 5.67 9.47 29.01
C PRO A 313 6.26 8.25 29.73
N VAL A 314 5.43 7.29 30.17
CA VAL A 314 5.87 6.06 30.85
C VAL A 314 5.01 4.84 30.46
N ASN A 315 5.59 3.63 30.43
CA ASN A 315 4.93 2.31 30.40
C ASN A 315 3.80 2.08 29.36
N PHE A 316 3.98 2.45 28.10
CA PHE A 316 3.04 2.16 26.99
C PHE A 316 3.54 1.00 26.11
N MET A 317 2.82 -0.12 26.11
CA MET A 317 3.15 -1.34 25.35
C MET A 317 2.27 -1.51 24.10
N ALA A 318 2.30 -0.59 23.13
CA ALA A 318 1.43 -0.70 21.96
C ALA A 318 1.78 -1.88 21.03
N HIS A 319 0.80 -2.36 20.27
CA HIS A 319 0.99 -3.34 19.21
C HIS A 319 0.34 -2.81 17.93
N PRO A 320 0.79 -3.20 16.72
CA PRO A 320 0.01 -2.86 15.55
C PRO A 320 -1.29 -3.65 15.70
N PRO A 321 -2.44 -3.10 15.30
CA PRO A 321 -3.65 -3.91 15.23
C PRO A 321 -3.32 -5.24 14.52
N ALA A 322 -3.53 -6.36 15.20
CA ALA A 322 -2.99 -7.64 14.76
C ALA A 322 -3.51 -7.94 13.34
N LYS A 323 -2.62 -7.97 12.34
CA LYS A 323 -2.95 -8.33 10.94
C LYS A 323 -3.73 -9.65 10.84
N SER A 324 -3.60 -10.55 11.82
CA SER A 324 -4.31 -11.83 11.87
C SER A 324 -5.71 -11.79 12.49
N ASN A 325 -6.11 -10.70 13.17
CA ASN A 325 -7.45 -10.55 13.76
C ASN A 325 -8.25 -9.38 13.18
N TYR A 326 -7.82 -8.82 12.04
CA TYR A 326 -8.60 -7.88 11.23
C TYR A 326 -9.84 -8.55 10.60
N ASN A 327 -10.82 -8.90 11.43
CA ASN A 327 -12.23 -8.75 11.06
C ASN A 327 -12.73 -7.33 11.39
N VAL A 328 -11.87 -6.47 11.94
CA VAL A 328 -12.17 -5.06 12.26
C VAL A 328 -12.13 -4.16 11.00
N THR A 329 -11.35 -4.49 9.95
CA THR A 329 -11.49 -3.85 8.61
C THR A 329 -12.68 -4.38 7.82
N LYS A 330 -13.28 -5.48 8.27
CA LYS A 330 -14.61 -5.91 7.85
C LYS A 330 -15.73 -5.37 8.76
N ASN A 331 -15.39 -4.66 9.83
CA ASN A 331 -16.38 -3.95 10.64
C ASN A 331 -16.86 -2.75 9.80
N PRO A 332 -18.11 -2.75 9.31
CA PRO A 332 -18.60 -1.69 8.43
C PRO A 332 -18.63 -0.31 9.10
N TYR A 333 -18.40 -0.24 10.41
CA TYR A 333 -18.53 0.96 11.24
C TYR A 333 -17.22 1.68 11.56
N ILE A 334 -16.06 1.21 11.07
CA ILE A 334 -14.85 2.05 11.11
C ILE A 334 -14.90 3.06 9.96
N PRO A 335 -14.88 4.38 10.23
CA PRO A 335 -14.91 5.39 9.19
C PRO A 335 -13.66 5.22 8.31
N LYS A 336 -13.92 4.99 7.02
CA LYS A 336 -12.89 4.83 6.00
C LYS A 336 -12.24 6.21 5.77
N PRO A 337 -10.90 6.33 5.86
CA PRO A 337 -10.25 7.61 5.66
C PRO A 337 -10.46 8.12 4.22
N PRO A 338 -10.61 9.44 4.02
CA PRO A 338 -10.83 10.02 2.70
C PRO A 338 -9.56 10.33 1.89
N LEU A 339 -8.34 9.97 2.33
CA LEU A 339 -7.12 10.35 1.60
C LEU A 339 -6.27 9.21 1.06
N TRP A 340 -5.73 9.48 -0.12
CA TRP A 340 -4.95 8.60 -0.98
C TRP A 340 -3.51 9.02 -0.92
N VAL A 341 -2.67 8.14 -0.39
CA VAL A 341 -1.23 8.34 -0.40
C VAL A 341 -0.58 7.08 -0.98
N PRO A 342 0.27 7.20 -2.01
CA PRO A 342 0.79 6.05 -2.74
C PRO A 342 2.15 5.60 -2.18
N GLU A 343 2.25 4.45 -1.50
CA GLU A 343 3.59 3.85 -1.27
C GLU A 343 3.69 2.32 -1.19
N ARG A 344 2.64 1.58 -1.58
CA ARG A 344 2.76 0.11 -1.79
C ARG A 344 2.22 -0.32 -3.14
N VAL A 345 3.08 -0.19 -4.15
CA VAL A 345 2.82 -0.66 -5.51
C VAL A 345 3.15 -2.16 -5.58
N LYS A 346 2.13 -3.01 -5.75
CA LYS A 346 2.33 -4.37 -6.29
C LYS A 346 2.16 -4.30 -7.81
N VAL A 347 3.25 -4.49 -8.54
CA VAL A 347 3.22 -4.58 -10.02
C VAL A 347 2.95 -6.03 -10.42
N GLY A 348 1.80 -6.28 -11.05
CA GLY A 348 1.52 -7.55 -11.72
C GLY A 348 1.74 -7.39 -13.23
N TYR A 349 2.55 -8.27 -13.83
CA TYR A 349 2.74 -8.32 -15.29
C TYR A 349 1.84 -9.42 -15.87
N TRP A 350 0.97 -9.07 -16.83
CA TRP A 350 0.19 -10.04 -17.62
C TRP A 350 0.58 -9.95 -19.09
N ASN A 351 1.29 -10.97 -19.59
CA ASN A 351 1.64 -11.10 -21.00
C ASN A 351 0.48 -11.76 -21.77
N ASN A 352 -0.49 -10.97 -22.22
CA ASN A 352 -1.45 -11.44 -23.22
C ASN A 352 -0.91 -11.19 -24.64
N LEU A 353 -0.04 -12.08 -25.11
CA LEU A 353 0.37 -12.16 -26.51
C LEU A 353 -0.78 -12.80 -27.31
N LYS A 354 -1.76 -12.01 -27.74
CA LYS A 354 -2.66 -12.43 -28.83
C LYS A 354 -1.91 -12.26 -30.14
N LEU A 355 -1.34 -13.35 -30.64
CA LEU A 355 -0.98 -13.47 -32.05
C LEU A 355 -2.30 -13.61 -32.83
N SER A 356 -2.78 -12.52 -33.42
CA SER A 356 -3.80 -12.61 -34.48
C SER A 356 -3.14 -13.23 -35.71
N ASN A 357 -3.61 -14.40 -36.12
CA ASN A 357 -3.26 -15.01 -37.40
C ASN A 357 -3.83 -14.21 -38.57
#